data_AF-A0A6P5DKY8-F1
#
_entry.id   AF-A0A6P5DKY8-F1
#
_cell.length_a   1.000
_cell.length_b   1.000
_cell.length_c   1.000
_cell.angle_alpha   90.00
_cell.angle_beta   90.00
_cell.angle_gamma   90.00
#
_symmetry.space_group_name_H-M   'P 1'
#
loop_
_entity.id
_entity.type
_entity.pdbx_description
1 polymer ?
#
loop_
_entity_poly.entity_id
_entity_poly.type
_entity_poly.pdbx_seq_one_letter_code
_entity_poly.pdbx_strand_id
1 'polypeptide(L)'
;MLECRRGPLVDIGSGDGRIVIAAAKEGFTAVGYELNPWLVWYSRYRARREGVQASARFYISDLWKVTFSQYSNVVIFGVPQMMAQLEKKLELELQDDARVIACRFPFPHWTPAQVTGEGIDTVWAYDARSFRGGDGRP
;
A
#
# COMPACT_ATOMS: atom_id res chain seq x y z
N MET A 1 -10.78 7.12 -2.83
CA MET A 1 -9.82 7.07 -1.70
C MET A 1 -8.48 7.78 -1.96
N LEU A 2 -7.98 7.81 -3.20
CA LEU A 2 -6.74 8.54 -3.59
C LEU A 2 -6.99 9.76 -4.48
N GLU A 3 -8.25 10.15 -4.68
CA GLU A 3 -8.61 11.31 -5.52
C GLU A 3 -7.87 12.57 -5.05
N CYS A 4 -7.25 13.28 -6.00
CA CYS A 4 -6.39 14.46 -5.79
C CYS A 4 -5.06 14.23 -5.04
N ARG A 5 -4.70 13.00 -4.66
CA ARG A 5 -3.37 12.73 -4.11
C ARG A 5 -2.35 12.57 -5.23
N ARG A 6 -1.10 12.93 -4.95
CA ARG A 6 0.05 12.74 -5.84
C ARG A 6 1.15 12.02 -5.08
N GLY A 7 2.18 11.61 -5.80
CA GLY A 7 3.36 10.99 -5.23
C GLY A 7 3.41 9.48 -5.41
N PRO A 8 4.51 8.86 -4.98
CA PRO A 8 4.77 7.44 -5.19
C PRO A 8 3.80 6.57 -4.37
N LEU A 9 3.29 5.53 -5.02
CA LEU A 9 2.40 4.53 -4.45
C LEU A 9 3.14 3.20 -4.30
N VAL A 10 2.93 2.52 -3.18
CA VAL A 10 3.38 1.15 -2.97
C VAL A 10 2.19 0.24 -2.70
N ASP A 11 2.23 -0.96 -3.26
CA ASP A 11 1.28 -2.04 -3.04
C ASP A 11 2.03 -3.22 -2.40
N ILE A 12 1.68 -3.52 -1.15
CA ILE A 12 2.29 -4.57 -0.34
C ILE A 12 1.43 -5.84 -0.49
N GLY A 13 2.01 -6.89 -1.08
CA GLY A 13 1.27 -8.09 -1.46
C GLY A 13 0.56 -7.90 -2.81
N SER A 14 1.29 -7.37 -3.80
CA SER A 14 0.70 -6.91 -5.06
C SER A 14 0.08 -8.02 -5.93
N GLY A 15 0.39 -9.30 -5.68
CA GLY A 15 -0.25 -10.42 -6.36
C GLY A 15 -0.19 -10.34 -7.88
N ASP A 16 -1.37 -10.28 -8.53
CA ASP A 16 -1.52 -10.15 -10.00
C ASP A 16 -1.21 -8.74 -10.55
N GLY A 17 -0.82 -7.81 -9.67
CA GLY A 17 -0.39 -6.45 -10.00
C GLY A 17 -1.53 -5.52 -10.39
N ARG A 18 -2.80 -5.90 -10.21
CA ARG A 18 -3.95 -5.10 -10.64
C ARG A 18 -3.97 -3.70 -10.06
N ILE A 19 -3.63 -3.55 -8.78
CA ILE A 19 -3.68 -2.26 -8.07
C ILE A 19 -2.57 -1.36 -8.60
N VAL A 20 -1.34 -1.89 -8.68
CA VAL A 20 -0.18 -1.17 -9.23
C VAL A 20 -0.43 -0.71 -10.66
N ILE A 21 -0.98 -1.59 -11.51
CA ILE A 21 -1.28 -1.27 -12.92
C ILE A 21 -2.39 -0.21 -13.00
N ALA A 22 -3.45 -0.36 -12.21
CA ALA A 22 -4.54 0.62 -12.17
C ALA A 22 -4.03 2.00 -11.72
N ALA A 23 -3.26 2.06 -10.63
CA ALA A 23 -2.64 3.29 -10.15
C ALA A 23 -1.72 3.92 -11.22
N ALA A 24 -0.94 3.10 -11.93
CA ALA A 24 -0.09 3.59 -13.00
C ALA A 24 -0.86 4.16 -14.19
N LYS A 25 -2.03 3.59 -14.52
CA LYS A 25 -2.94 4.14 -15.55
C LYS A 25 -3.54 5.47 -15.13
N GLU A 26 -3.79 5.66 -13.84
CA GLU A 26 -4.22 6.94 -13.25
C GLU A 26 -3.08 7.97 -13.12
N GLY A 27 -1.87 7.64 -13.58
CA GLY A 27 -0.73 8.56 -13.61
C GLY A 27 0.17 8.52 -12.37
N PHE A 28 -0.05 7.58 -11.45
CA PHE A 28 0.84 7.40 -10.29
C PHE A 28 2.10 6.62 -10.67
N THR A 29 3.21 6.89 -9.97
CA THR A 29 4.36 5.98 -9.95
C THR A 29 4.12 4.93 -8.89
N ALA A 30 3.84 3.70 -9.31
CA ALA A 30 3.40 2.62 -8.44
C ALA A 30 4.43 1.48 -8.38
N VAL A 31 4.65 0.95 -7.19
CA VAL A 31 5.58 -0.15 -6.93
C VAL A 31 4.85 -1.29 -6.22
N GLY A 32 4.92 -2.50 -6.78
CA GLY A 32 4.41 -3.71 -6.14
C GLY A 32 5.53 -4.53 -5.51
N TYR A 33 5.38 -4.89 -4.23
CA TYR A 33 6.21 -5.91 -3.57
C TYR A 33 5.43 -7.20 -3.43
N GLU A 34 6.07 -8.29 -3.84
CA GLU A 34 5.48 -9.63 -3.81
C GLU A 34 6.59 -10.65 -3.51
N LEU A 35 6.25 -11.68 -2.73
CA LEU A 35 7.20 -12.74 -2.37
C LEU A 35 7.29 -13.81 -3.46
N ASN A 36 6.19 -14.08 -4.17
CA ASN A 36 6.15 -15.10 -5.21
C ASN A 36 6.78 -14.59 -6.53
N PRO A 37 7.91 -15.16 -6.98
CA PRO A 37 8.56 -14.75 -8.23
C PRO A 37 7.65 -14.87 -9.45
N TRP A 38 6.82 -15.92 -9.51
CA TRP A 38 5.94 -16.18 -10.65
C TRP A 38 4.88 -15.10 -10.82
N LEU A 39 4.30 -14.64 -9.71
CA LEU A 39 3.35 -13.53 -9.72
C LEU A 39 4.04 -12.24 -10.16
N VAL A 40 5.26 -11.96 -9.67
CA VAL A 40 6.02 -10.78 -10.13
C VAL A 40 6.27 -10.81 -11.63
N TRP A 41 6.68 -11.95 -12.20
CA TRP A 41 6.88 -12.08 -13.65
C TRP A 41 5.59 -11.87 -14.42
N TYR A 42 4.49 -12.45 -13.95
CA TYR A 42 3.17 -12.25 -14.54
C TYR A 42 2.73 -10.78 -14.51
N SER A 43 2.92 -10.11 -13.37
CA SER A 43 2.58 -8.69 -13.18
C SER A 43 3.42 -7.77 -14.06
N ARG A 44 4.72 -8.07 -14.23
CA ARG A 44 5.60 -7.36 -15.19
C ARG A 44 5.13 -7.53 -16.63
N TYR A 45 4.77 -8.76 -17.03
CA TYR A 45 4.23 -9.03 -18.36
C TYR A 45 2.93 -8.25 -18.60
N ARG A 46 2.00 -8.26 -17.62
CA ARG A 46 0.76 -7.50 -17.66
C ARG A 46 1.02 -6.00 -17.77
N ALA A 47 1.89 -5.43 -16.94
CA ALA A 47 2.20 -4.01 -17.01
C ALA A 47 2.80 -3.59 -18.36
N ARG A 48 3.64 -4.44 -18.97
CA ARG A 48 4.15 -4.23 -20.33
C ARG A 48 3.04 -4.30 -21.38
N ARG A 49 2.14 -5.28 -21.27
CA ARG A 49 1.00 -5.44 -22.18
C ARG A 49 0.03 -4.25 -22.12
N GLU A 50 -0.13 -3.66 -20.94
CA GLU A 50 -0.97 -2.48 -20.71
C GLU A 50 -0.20 -1.16 -20.97
N GLY A 51 1.08 -1.21 -21.36
CA GLY A 51 1.88 -0.04 -21.71
C GLY A 51 2.36 0.82 -20.53
N VAL A 52 2.19 0.36 -19.29
CA VAL A 52 2.49 1.13 -18.06
C VAL A 52 3.79 0.73 -17.37
N GLN A 53 4.66 -0.05 -18.03
CA GLN A 53 5.91 -0.55 -17.45
C GLN A 53 6.87 0.53 -16.92
N ALA A 54 6.76 1.78 -17.41
CA ALA A 54 7.59 2.89 -16.94
C ALA A 54 7.17 3.36 -15.54
N SER A 55 5.86 3.32 -15.26
CA SER A 55 5.24 3.83 -14.03
C SER A 55 4.88 2.72 -13.05
N ALA A 56 4.71 1.46 -13.50
CA ALA A 56 4.43 0.29 -12.69
C ALA A 56 5.67 -0.61 -12.58
N ARG A 57 6.28 -0.67 -11.39
CA ARG A 57 7.43 -1.55 -11.10
C ARG A 57 7.06 -2.65 -10.13
N PHE A 58 7.66 -3.83 -10.30
CA PHE A 58 7.42 -4.98 -9.42
C PHE A 58 8.73 -5.57 -8.94
N TYR A 59 8.81 -5.87 -7.65
CA TYR A 59 10.00 -6.41 -7.00
C TYR A 59 9.66 -7.69 -6.23
N ILE A 60 10.55 -8.67 -6.36
CA ILE A 60 10.54 -9.87 -5.52
C ILE A 60 11.24 -9.48 -4.23
N SER A 61 10.48 -9.13 -3.19
CA SER A 61 11.08 -8.73 -1.93
C SER A 61 10.13 -8.96 -0.77
N ASP A 62 10.73 -9.21 0.38
CA ASP A 62 10.02 -9.26 1.64
C ASP A 62 9.75 -7.83 2.12
N LEU A 63 8.47 -7.54 2.35
CA LEU A 63 8.00 -6.24 2.84
C LEU A 63 8.71 -5.79 4.13
N TRP A 64 9.15 -6.72 4.98
CA TRP A 64 9.85 -6.39 6.23
C TRP A 64 11.24 -5.80 6.01
N LYS A 65 11.88 -6.15 4.89
CA LYS A 65 13.24 -5.71 4.53
C LYS A 65 13.26 -4.42 3.70
N VAL A 66 12.10 -4.00 3.21
CA VAL A 66 11.93 -2.78 2.43
C VAL A 66 11.64 -1.60 3.36
N THR A 67 12.13 -0.42 3.01
CA THR A 67 11.80 0.83 3.70
C THR A 67 10.68 1.56 2.97
N PHE A 68 9.67 2.02 3.71
CA PHE A 68 8.49 2.67 3.13
C PHE A 68 8.49 4.21 3.18
N SER A 69 9.54 4.81 3.76
CA SER A 69 9.64 6.27 3.97
C SER A 69 9.59 7.15 2.72
N GLN A 70 9.85 6.55 1.54
CA GLN A 70 9.77 7.23 0.26
C GLN A 70 8.36 7.25 -0.33
N TYR A 71 7.40 6.51 0.23
CA TYR A 71 6.05 6.37 -0.31
C TYR A 71 5.05 7.26 0.42
N SER A 72 4.28 8.03 -0.34
CA SER A 72 3.20 8.88 0.19
C SER A 72 1.85 8.17 0.21
N ASN A 73 1.74 7.05 -0.52
CA ASN A 73 0.51 6.26 -0.62
C ASN A 73 0.88 4.77 -0.49
N VAL A 74 0.31 4.09 0.50
CA VAL A 74 0.54 2.67 0.76
C VAL A 74 -0.78 1.95 0.60
N VAL A 75 -0.80 0.87 -0.17
CA VAL A 75 -1.91 -0.08 -0.27
C VAL A 75 -1.41 -1.41 0.28
N ILE A 76 -2.21 -2.05 1.13
CA ILE A 76 -1.88 -3.34 1.73
C ILE A 76 -3.05 -4.29 1.56
N PHE A 77 -2.76 -5.47 1.00
CA PHE A 77 -3.67 -6.61 1.03
C PHE A 77 -3.13 -7.65 2.02
N GLY A 78 -3.53 -7.51 3.28
CA GLY A 78 -2.93 -8.23 4.39
C GLY A 78 -3.69 -9.48 4.85
N VAL A 79 -3.10 -10.15 5.84
CA VAL A 79 -3.75 -11.16 6.68
C VAL A 79 -3.71 -10.69 8.15
N PRO A 80 -4.66 -11.10 9.01
CA PRO A 80 -4.81 -10.55 10.36
C PRO A 80 -3.52 -10.62 11.21
N GLN A 81 -2.77 -11.72 11.09
CA GLN A 81 -1.55 -11.93 11.87
C GLN A 81 -0.44 -10.93 11.53
N MET A 82 -0.45 -10.40 10.31
CA MET A 82 0.57 -9.46 9.82
C MET A 82 0.25 -8.02 10.19
N MET A 83 -1.04 -7.67 10.34
CA MET A 83 -1.50 -6.28 10.48
C MET A 83 -0.84 -5.57 11.67
N ALA A 84 -0.77 -6.22 12.85
CA ALA A 84 -0.22 -5.61 14.06
C ALA A 84 1.30 -5.31 13.96
N GLN A 85 2.06 -6.16 13.28
CA GLN A 85 3.49 -5.93 13.06
C GLN A 85 3.72 -4.86 11.99
N LEU A 86 2.89 -4.87 10.95
CA LEU A 86 2.99 -3.93 9.84
C LEU A 86 2.62 -2.51 10.30
N GLU A 87 1.61 -2.40 11.16
CA GLU A 87 1.20 -1.16 11.80
C GLU A 87 2.42 -0.42 12.40
N LYS A 88 3.17 -1.10 13.27
CA LYS A 88 4.38 -0.55 13.92
C LYS A 88 5.44 -0.14 12.91
N LYS A 89 5.65 -0.94 11.87
CA LYS A 89 6.64 -0.63 10.82
C LYS A 89 6.25 0.62 10.03
N LEU A 90 4.98 0.72 9.63
CA LEU A 90 4.48 1.87 8.88
C LEU A 90 4.44 3.14 9.73
N GLU A 91 4.11 3.03 11.02
CA GLU A 91 4.15 4.15 11.97
C GLU A 91 5.55 4.77 12.08
N LEU A 92 6.58 3.93 12.14
CA LEU A 92 7.97 4.37 12.25
C LEU A 92 8.51 4.94 10.94
N GLU A 93 8.13 4.35 9.79
CA GLU A 93 8.76 4.66 8.50
C GLU A 93 8.01 5.71 7.67
N LEU A 94 6.68 5.79 7.76
CA LEU A 94 5.91 6.69 6.90
C LEU A 94 5.98 8.14 7.35
N GLN A 95 5.97 9.05 6.36
CA GLN A 95 5.87 10.48 6.59
C GLN A 95 4.46 10.87 7.06
N ASP A 96 4.33 11.98 7.78
CA ASP A 96 3.06 12.43 8.35
C ASP A 96 1.99 12.67 7.28
N ASP A 97 2.35 13.06 6.06
CA ASP A 97 1.41 13.28 4.97
C ASP A 97 0.95 12.00 4.29
N ALA A 98 1.55 10.84 4.60
CA ALA A 98 1.26 9.58 3.94
C ALA A 98 -0.17 9.08 4.22
N ARG A 99 -0.72 8.31 3.28
CA ARG A 99 -2.01 7.63 3.42
C ARG A 99 -1.84 6.14 3.23
N VAL A 100 -2.44 5.37 4.13
CA VAL A 100 -2.42 3.92 4.12
C VAL A 100 -3.82 3.41 3.82
N ILE A 101 -3.96 2.51 2.87
CA ILE A 101 -5.20 1.86 2.47
C ILE A 101 -5.06 0.37 2.76
N ALA A 102 -5.81 -0.12 3.74
CA ALA A 102 -5.88 -1.54 4.05
C ALA A 102 -7.12 -2.17 3.41
N CYS A 103 -6.90 -3.26 2.69
CA CYS A 103 -7.98 -4.06 2.11
C CYS A 103 -8.23 -5.29 2.98
N ARG A 104 -9.50 -5.72 3.07
CA ARG A 104 -9.98 -6.95 3.74
C ARG A 104 -9.85 -7.00 5.27
N PHE A 105 -8.79 -6.46 5.85
CA PHE A 105 -8.59 -6.39 7.29
C PHE A 105 -8.15 -4.99 7.75
N PRO A 106 -8.71 -4.46 8.85
CA PRO A 106 -8.27 -3.19 9.43
C PRO A 106 -6.98 -3.34 10.23
N PHE A 107 -6.29 -2.23 10.44
CA PHE A 107 -5.24 -2.13 11.46
C PHE A 107 -5.86 -2.12 12.86
N PRO A 108 -5.33 -2.90 13.81
CA PRO A 108 -5.95 -3.11 15.12
C PRO A 108 -6.01 -1.88 16.03
N HIS A 109 -5.01 -0.99 15.99
CA HIS A 109 -4.96 0.17 16.90
C HIS A 109 -5.23 1.51 16.20
N TRP A 110 -5.20 1.55 14.87
CA TRP A 110 -5.45 2.78 14.13
C TRP A 110 -6.93 3.06 13.92
N THR A 111 -7.30 4.33 14.03
CA THR A 111 -8.65 4.79 13.68
C THR A 111 -8.73 5.11 12.18
N PRO A 112 -9.61 4.46 11.41
CA PRO A 112 -9.74 4.75 9.98
C PRO A 112 -10.38 6.12 9.75
N ALA A 113 -9.80 6.89 8.83
CA ALA A 113 -10.36 8.16 8.37
C ALA A 113 -11.55 7.94 7.41
N GLN A 114 -11.51 6.86 6.63
CA GLN A 114 -12.59 6.49 5.72
C GLN A 114 -12.71 4.97 5.65
N VAL A 115 -13.93 4.46 5.57
CA VAL A 115 -14.23 3.05 5.32
C VAL A 115 -15.15 2.96 4.11
N THR A 116 -14.93 2.01 3.22
CA THR A 116 -15.79 1.79 2.03
C THR A 116 -15.89 0.31 1.72
N GLY A 117 -17.03 -0.11 1.18
CA GLY A 117 -17.33 -1.51 0.91
C GLY A 117 -18.04 -2.20 2.07
N GLU A 118 -18.41 -3.46 1.85
CA GLU A 118 -19.08 -4.31 2.84
C GLU A 118 -18.46 -5.71 2.87
N GLY A 119 -18.38 -6.32 4.05
CA GLY A 119 -17.89 -7.68 4.22
C GLY A 119 -16.42 -7.85 3.79
N ILE A 120 -16.16 -8.82 2.90
CA ILE A 120 -14.81 -9.17 2.44
C ILE A 120 -14.17 -8.09 1.56
N ASP A 121 -14.99 -7.21 0.98
CA ASP A 121 -14.57 -6.12 0.10
C ASP A 121 -14.44 -4.79 0.86
N THR A 122 -14.44 -4.84 2.20
CA THR A 122 -14.23 -3.65 3.01
C THR A 122 -12.80 -3.15 2.86
N VAL A 123 -12.66 -1.83 2.73
CA VAL A 123 -11.41 -1.10 2.58
C VAL A 123 -11.38 0.03 3.60
N TRP A 124 -10.27 0.15 4.32
CA TRP A 124 -10.04 1.16 5.35
C TRP A 124 -8.91 2.07 4.91
N ALA A 125 -9.13 3.38 4.95
CA ALA A 125 -8.11 4.38 4.70
C ALA A 125 -7.71 5.07 6.02
N TYR A 126 -6.42 5.27 6.20
CA TYR A 126 -5.78 5.85 7.38
C TYR A 126 -4.84 6.98 6.95
N ASP A 127 -4.81 8.06 7.72
CA ASP A 127 -3.88 9.17 7.50
C ASP A 127 -2.75 9.11 8.51
N ALA A 128 -1.50 9.25 8.06
CA ALA A 128 -0.35 9.14 8.97
C ALA A 128 -0.36 10.16 10.11
N ARG A 129 -0.90 11.35 9.87
CA ARG A 129 -1.14 12.35 10.93
C ARG A 129 -2.02 11.84 12.08
N SER A 130 -3.01 10.98 11.79
CA SER A 130 -3.98 10.59 12.82
C SER A 130 -3.43 9.55 13.79
N PHE A 131 -2.50 8.70 13.36
CA PHE A 131 -1.86 7.72 14.23
C PHE A 131 -0.53 8.20 14.82
N ARG A 132 0.24 9.04 14.11
CA ARG A 132 1.47 9.64 14.68
C ARG A 132 1.19 10.75 15.72
N GLY A 133 0.01 11.38 15.66
CA GLY A 133 -0.40 12.44 16.59
C GLY A 133 -0.92 11.94 17.95
N GLY A 134 -0.97 10.63 18.19
CA GLY A 134 -1.36 10.04 19.47
C GLY A 134 -0.29 10.08 20.55
N ASP A 135 0.98 10.30 20.17
CA ASP A 135 2.05 10.50 21.14
C ASP A 135 2.08 11.95 21.56
N GLY A 136 1.23 12.23 22.54
CA GLY A 136 1.48 13.31 23.48
C GLY A 136 2.82 13.09 24.17
N ARG A 137 3.87 13.67 23.56
CA ARG A 137 4.92 14.46 24.23
C ARG A 137 6.08 13.71 24.90
N PRO A 138 7.20 14.38 25.25
CA PRO A 138 7.37 15.78 25.73
C PRO A 138 7.53 16.87 24.67
#